data_AF-A0A382QQL8-F1
#
_entry.id   AF-A0A382QQL8-F1
#
_cell.length_a   1.000
_cell.length_b   1.000
_cell.length_c   1.000
_cell.angle_alpha   90.00
_cell.angle_beta   90.00
_cell.angle_gamma   90.00
#
_symmetry.space_group_name_H-M   'P 1'
#
loop_
_entity.id
_entity.type
_entity.pdbx_description
1 polymer ?
#
loop_
_entity_poly.entity_id
_entity_poly.type
_entity_poly.pdbx_seq_one_letter_code
_entity_poly.pdbx_strand_id
1 'polypeptide(L)'
;MDKTVITDAHAPNPIGSYNQAVISNGFVFTAGQIAINPDTGKLVEGSFKDRVDQVFKNLSAILESADDIEKGDLNRPEMTAKLV
;
A
#
# COMPACT_ATOMS: atom_id res chain seq x y z
N MET A 1 -0.44 11.11 -19.18
CA MET A 1 -0.77 11.04 -17.74
C MET A 1 -0.54 9.60 -17.35
N ASP A 2 0.61 9.33 -16.75
CA ASP A 2 1.04 7.96 -16.52
C ASP A 2 0.48 7.49 -15.18
N LYS A 3 -0.32 6.45 -15.24
CA LYS A 3 -0.92 5.78 -14.09
C LYS A 3 -0.23 4.44 -13.93
N THR A 4 0.37 4.20 -12.77
CA THR A 4 0.91 2.90 -12.41
C THR A 4 0.04 2.28 -11.33
N VAL A 5 -0.29 1.01 -11.50
CA VAL A 5 -1.13 0.26 -10.56
C VAL A 5 -0.24 -0.65 -9.74
N ILE A 6 -0.42 -0.64 -8.41
CA ILE A 6 0.23 -1.56 -7.49
C ILE A 6 -0.79 -2.62 -7.08
N THR A 7 -0.50 -3.88 -7.43
CA THR A 7 -1.33 -5.05 -7.15
C THR A 7 -0.66 -6.06 -6.23
N ASP A 8 0.65 -5.95 -6.04
CA ASP A 8 1.46 -6.85 -5.21
C ASP A 8 2.41 -6.03 -4.34
N ALA A 9 1.82 -5.28 -3.42
CA ALA A 9 2.48 -4.86 -2.21
C ALA A 9 2.17 -5.92 -1.16
N HIS A 10 3.16 -6.33 -0.37
CA HIS A 10 3.04 -7.32 0.71
C HIS A 10 2.08 -6.84 1.82
N ALA A 11 0.80 -6.82 1.48
CA ALA A 11 -0.31 -6.17 2.14
C ALA A 11 -1.60 -6.94 1.76
N PRO A 12 -2.71 -6.74 2.48
CA PRO A 12 -3.94 -7.47 2.26
C PRO A 12 -4.42 -7.40 0.81
N ASN A 13 -4.81 -8.56 0.27
CA ASN A 13 -5.35 -8.64 -1.08
C ASN A 13 -6.71 -7.92 -1.17
N PRO A 14 -6.99 -7.22 -2.28
CA PRO A 14 -8.29 -6.62 -2.51
C PRO A 14 -9.40 -7.66 -2.52
N ILE A 15 -10.48 -7.43 -1.77
CA ILE A 15 -11.68 -8.30 -1.76
C ILE A 15 -12.75 -7.77 -2.75
N GLY A 16 -12.39 -6.82 -3.63
CA GLY A 16 -13.31 -6.21 -4.59
C GLY A 16 -12.61 -5.45 -5.71
N SER A 17 -13.36 -4.63 -6.44
CA SER A 17 -12.90 -3.89 -7.63
C SER A 17 -12.04 -2.66 -7.28
N TYR A 18 -10.94 -2.85 -6.56
CA TYR A 18 -9.96 -1.82 -6.23
C TYR A 18 -8.53 -2.37 -6.29
N ASN A 19 -7.57 -1.48 -6.48
CA ASN A 19 -6.14 -1.80 -6.42
C ASN A 19 -5.59 -1.51 -5.02
N GLN A 20 -4.52 -2.19 -4.60
CA GLN A 20 -3.88 -1.90 -3.31
C GLN A 20 -3.35 -0.45 -3.27
N ALA A 21 -2.76 0.00 -4.37
CA ALA A 21 -2.48 1.42 -4.59
C ALA A 21 -2.41 1.79 -6.07
N VAL A 22 -2.44 3.11 -6.32
CA VAL A 22 -2.27 3.71 -7.64
C VAL A 22 -1.29 4.87 -7.50
N ILE A 23 -0.28 4.89 -8.35
CA ILE A 23 0.62 6.04 -8.52
C ILE A 23 0.10 6.89 -9.66
N SER A 24 -0.09 8.17 -9.43
CA SER A 24 -0.47 9.14 -10.46
C SER A 24 -0.05 10.55 -10.07
N ASN A 25 0.50 11.29 -11.03
CA ASN A 25 0.90 12.70 -10.85
C ASN A 25 1.82 12.95 -9.63
N GLY A 26 2.79 12.05 -9.38
CA GLY A 26 3.70 12.17 -8.23
C GLY A 26 3.04 11.87 -6.88
N PHE A 27 1.82 11.32 -6.86
CA PHE A 27 1.14 10.89 -5.65
C PHE A 27 0.91 9.39 -5.64
N VAL A 28 1.04 8.80 -4.45
CA VAL A 28 0.61 7.43 -4.17
C VAL A 28 -0.75 7.48 -3.48
N PHE A 29 -1.76 6.88 -4.12
CA PHE A 29 -3.12 6.75 -3.63
C PHE A 29 -3.34 5.32 -3.16
N THR A 30 -3.45 5.09 -1.85
CA THR A 30 -3.58 3.74 -1.27
C THR A 30 -5.03 3.41 -0.96
N ALA A 31 -5.43 2.15 -1.12
CA ALA A 31 -6.69 1.67 -0.57
C ALA A 31 -6.66 1.66 0.97
N GLY A 32 -7.85 1.74 1.58
CA GLY A 32 -7.99 1.62 3.03
C GLY A 32 -7.38 0.32 3.55
N GLN A 33 -6.50 0.43 4.54
CA GLN A 33 -5.82 -0.72 5.13
C GLN A 33 -6.50 -1.17 6.42
N ILE A 34 -6.64 -2.49 6.56
CA ILE A 34 -7.18 -3.16 7.74
C ILE A 34 -6.10 -4.01 8.39
N ALA A 35 -6.31 -4.38 9.66
CA ALA A 35 -5.36 -5.13 10.47
C ALA A 35 -5.28 -6.63 10.10
N ILE A 36 -5.29 -6.93 8.80
CA ILE A 36 -5.10 -8.28 8.28
C ILE A 36 -3.61 -8.52 8.08
N ASN A 37 -3.13 -9.67 8.53
CA ASN A 37 -1.79 -10.14 8.21
C ASN A 37 -1.80 -10.67 6.75
N PRO A 38 -0.92 -10.16 5.86
CA PRO A 38 -0.93 -10.51 4.44
C PRO A 38 -0.57 -11.97 4.16
N ASP A 39 0.28 -12.61 4.98
CA ASP A 39 0.67 -14.02 4.84
C ASP A 39 -0.49 -14.98 5.13
N THR A 40 -1.31 -14.63 6.12
CA THR A 40 -2.37 -15.51 6.62
C THR A 40 -3.75 -15.15 6.09
N GLY A 41 -3.94 -13.94 5.58
CA GLY A 41 -5.24 -13.40 5.19
C GLY A 41 -6.22 -13.21 6.35
N LYS A 42 -5.75 -13.28 7.61
CA LYS A 42 -6.58 -13.18 8.82
C LYS A 42 -6.33 -11.89 9.57
N LEU A 43 -7.35 -11.42 10.28
CA LEU A 43 -7.21 -10.32 11.23
C LEU A 43 -6.22 -10.71 12.33
N VAL A 44 -5.28 -9.82 12.67
CA VAL A 44 -4.34 -10.07 13.76
C VAL A 44 -5.08 -10.12 15.10
N GLU A 45 -4.70 -11.10 15.92
CA GLU A 45 -5.17 -11.23 17.30
C GLU A 45 -4.42 -10.26 18.22
N GLY A 46 -4.98 -10.00 19.41
CA GLY A 46 -4.38 -9.13 20.41
C GLY A 46 -5.14 -7.83 20.64
N SER A 47 -4.41 -6.81 21.09
CA SER A 47 -4.93 -5.52 21.51
C SER A 47 -5.30 -4.62 20.33
N PHE A 48 -5.98 -3.51 20.62
CA PHE A 48 -6.18 -2.43 19.64
C PHE A 48 -4.85 -1.93 19.06
N LYS A 49 -3.81 -1.82 19.89
CA LYS A 49 -2.48 -1.38 19.46
C LYS A 49 -1.90 -2.33 18.42
N ASP A 50 -2.00 -3.64 18.64
CA ASP A 50 -1.46 -4.63 17.69
C ASP A 50 -2.15 -4.55 16.32
N ARG A 51 -3.45 -4.24 16.32
CA ARG A 51 -4.21 -4.03 15.09
C ARG A 51 -3.80 -2.74 14.37
N VAL A 52 -3.60 -1.65 15.11
CA VAL A 52 -3.11 -0.39 14.56
C VAL A 52 -1.70 -0.57 13.98
N ASP A 53 -0.82 -1.26 14.70
CA ASP A 53 0.54 -1.55 14.24
C ASP A 53 0.50 -2.35 12.93
N GLN A 54 -0.41 -3.33 12.80
CA GLN A 54 -0.57 -4.08 11.55
C GLN A 54 -1.07 -3.20 10.39
N VAL A 55 -2.02 -2.29 10.64
CA VAL A 55 -2.50 -1.35 9.61
C VAL A 55 -1.34 -0.51 9.07
N PHE A 56 -0.49 0.01 9.96
CA PHE A 56 0.67 0.80 9.54
C PHE A 56 1.75 -0.03 8.84
N LYS A 57 1.95 -1.30 9.23
CA LYS A 57 2.83 -2.22 8.49
C LYS A 57 2.35 -2.45 7.06
N ASN A 58 1.05 -2.66 6.88
CA ASN A 58 0.45 -2.85 5.55
C ASN A 58 0.58 -1.58 4.69
N LEU A 59 0.34 -0.40 5.27
CA LEU A 59 0.58 0.87 4.58
C LEU A 59 2.05 1.06 4.21
N SER A 60 2.97 0.73 5.10
CA SER A 60 4.41 0.87 4.85
C SER A 60 4.85 -0.03 3.69
N ALA A 61 4.40 -1.29 3.65
CA ALA A 61 4.70 -2.21 2.55
C ALA A 61 4.19 -1.70 1.19
N ILE A 62 3.03 -1.02 1.16
CA ILE A 62 2.50 -0.39 -0.06
C ILE A 62 3.37 0.79 -0.51
N LEU A 63 3.81 1.63 0.43
CA LEU A 63 4.65 2.79 0.12
C LEU A 63 6.05 2.36 -0.32
N GLU A 64 6.63 1.34 0.31
CA GLU A 64 7.90 0.72 -0.11
C GLU A 64 7.80 0.16 -1.53
N SER A 65 6.71 -0.55 -1.85
CA SER A 65 6.48 -1.06 -3.21
C SER A 65 6.35 0.08 -4.24
N ALA A 66 5.80 1.23 -3.83
CA ALA A 66 5.73 2.40 -4.69
C ALA A 66 7.13 3.00 -4.92
N ASP A 67 7.91 3.16 -3.84
CA ASP A 67 9.28 3.70 -3.88
C ASP A 67 10.22 2.83 -4.73
N ASP A 68 10.09 1.50 -4.66
CA ASP A 68 10.87 0.58 -5.51
C ASP A 68 10.54 0.75 -6.99
N ILE A 69 9.26 0.99 -7.33
CA ILE A 69 8.84 1.31 -8.70
C ILE A 69 9.42 2.65 -9.16
N GLU A 70 9.50 3.66 -8.28
CA GLU A 70 10.13 4.95 -8.58
C GLU A 70 11.62 4.82 -8.83
N LYS A 71 12.37 4.13 -7.95
CA LYS A 71 13.81 3.91 -8.13
C LYS A 71 14.15 3.15 -9.41
N GLY A 72 13.25 2.26 -9.85
CA GLY A 72 13.36 1.58 -11.14
C GLY A 72 13.15 2.51 -12.35
N ASP A 73 12.52 3.66 -12.16
CA ASP A 73 12.21 4.65 -13.20
C ASP A 73 12.87 6.00 -12.87
N LEU A 74 14.16 6.12 -13.23
CA LEU A 74 15.03 7.29 -13.00
C LEU A 74 14.48 8.63 -13.54
N ASN A 75 13.37 8.63 -14.27
CA ASN A 75 12.74 9.83 -14.83
C ASN A 75 11.54 10.33 -14.01
N ARG A 76 11.17 9.66 -12.91
CA ARG A 76 10.04 10.07 -12.06
C ARG A 76 10.48 11.04 -10.95
N PRO A 77 9.69 12.09 -10.66
CA PRO A 77 9.93 12.97 -9.53
C PRO A 77 9.57 12.29 -8.20
N GLU A 78 10.20 12.73 -7.10
CA GLU A 78 9.94 12.28 -5.73
C GLU A 78 8.45 12.23 -5.41
N MET A 79 7.95 11.05 -5.01
CA MET A 79 6.53 10.85 -4.78
C MET A 79 6.08 11.25 -3.37
N THR A 80 4.89 11.86 -3.28
CA THR A 80 4.24 12.18 -2.01
C THR A 80 3.10 11.19 -1.73
N ALA A 81 3.09 10.58 -0.54
CA ALA A 81 2.00 9.69 -0.13
C ALA A 81 0.74 10.48 0.27
N LYS A 82 -0.43 10.13 -0.29
CA LYS A 82 -1.73 10.64 0.14
C LYS A 82 -2.70 9.49 0.42
N LEU A 83 -3.22 9.45 1.63
CA LEU A 83 -4.34 8.58 1.99
C LEU A 83 -5.62 9.14 1.34
N VAL A 84 -6.36 8.30 0.64
CA VAL A 84 -7.65 8.64 -0.02
C VAL A 84 -8.81 7.98 0.69
#